data_AF-B9Z2I1-F1
#
_entry.id   AF-B9Z2I1-F1
#
_cell.length_a   1.000
_cell.length_b   1.000
_cell.length_c   1.000
_cell.angle_alpha   90.00
_cell.angle_beta   90.00
_cell.angle_gamma   90.00
#
_symmetry.space_group_name_H-M   'P 1'
#
loop_
_entity.id
_entity.type
_entity.pdbx_description
1 polymer ?
#
loop_
_entity_poly.entity_id
_entity_poly.type
_entity_poly.pdbx_seq_one_letter_code
_entity_poly.pdbx_strand_id
1 'polypeptide(L)'
;MLATLCADDFIGLVGQYCSFQSEHHPELTLQIQAVKLRPQAQTPSATSRRTPFVVELAASPNTTVVDAVGRFTLPGHGTVETRQLDLVWIGRVIPAGRDPSLAYFQLPFN
;
A
#
# COMPACT_ATOMS: atom_id res chain seq x y z
N MET A 1 12.84 -2.67 6.42
CA MET A 1 13.68 -2.77 5.19
C MET A 1 12.77 -2.65 3.96
N LEU A 2 12.37 -1.44 3.58
CA LEU A 2 11.42 -1.22 2.46
C LEU A 2 12.03 -1.48 1.07
N ALA A 3 13.37 -1.40 0.97
CA ALA A 3 14.10 -1.52 -0.28
C ALA A 3 14.10 -2.94 -0.89
N THR A 4 13.82 -3.96 -0.08
CA THR A 4 13.78 -5.37 -0.52
C THR A 4 12.41 -5.83 -0.97
N LEU A 5 11.37 -5.02 -0.78
CA LEU A 5 10.02 -5.36 -1.18
C LEU A 5 9.87 -5.33 -2.70
N CYS A 6 9.21 -6.36 -3.23
CA CYS A 6 8.79 -6.49 -4.61
C CYS A 6 7.25 -6.63 -4.70
N ALA A 7 6.72 -6.60 -5.91
CA ALA A 7 5.28 -6.71 -6.13
C ALA A 7 4.72 -8.05 -5.62
N ASP A 8 5.46 -9.16 -5.75
CA ASP A 8 5.03 -10.49 -5.32
C ASP A 8 4.78 -10.58 -3.81
N ASP A 9 5.45 -9.76 -2.99
CA ASP A 9 5.17 -9.66 -1.55
C ASP A 9 3.72 -9.20 -1.27
N PHE A 10 3.07 -8.52 -2.22
CA PHE A 10 1.71 -7.98 -2.08
C PHE A 10 0.69 -8.69 -2.97
N ILE A 11 1.10 -9.29 -4.09
CA ILE A 11 0.17 -9.97 -5.02
C ILE A 11 -0.58 -11.08 -4.31
N GLY A 12 0.09 -11.87 -3.47
CA GLY A 12 -0.54 -12.93 -2.66
C GLY A 12 -1.49 -12.41 -1.57
N LEU A 13 -1.48 -11.10 -1.29
CA LEU A 13 -2.28 -10.47 -0.24
C LEU A 13 -3.47 -9.68 -0.80
N VAL A 14 -3.70 -9.70 -2.11
CA VAL A 14 -4.87 -9.04 -2.71
C VAL A 14 -6.17 -9.60 -2.12
N GLY A 15 -7.06 -8.70 -1.70
CA GLY A 15 -8.29 -9.00 -0.98
C GLY A 15 -8.15 -9.06 0.54
N GLN A 16 -6.92 -9.15 1.08
CA GLN A 16 -6.67 -9.19 2.52
C GLN A 16 -6.68 -7.80 3.14
N TYR A 17 -6.94 -7.75 4.45
CA TYR A 17 -6.92 -6.54 5.25
C TYR A 17 -5.59 -6.38 6.00
N CYS A 18 -5.09 -5.15 5.99
CA CYS A 18 -3.87 -4.70 6.66
C CYS A 18 -4.24 -3.61 7.66
N SER A 19 -3.36 -3.37 8.65
CA SER A 19 -3.48 -2.21 9.52
C SER A 19 -2.43 -1.16 9.18
N PHE A 20 -2.81 0.10 9.25
CA PHE A 20 -1.91 1.24 9.09
C PHE A 20 -2.04 2.18 10.27
N GLN A 21 -0.93 2.41 10.96
CA GLN A 21 -0.83 3.27 12.12
C GLN A 21 0.06 4.46 11.79
N SER A 22 -0.46 5.67 11.98
CA SER A 22 0.29 6.92 11.85
C SER A 22 0.26 7.67 13.17
N GLU A 23 1.23 8.52 13.43
CA GLU A 23 1.28 9.33 14.67
C GLU A 23 0.16 10.38 14.71
N HIS A 24 -0.31 10.83 13.55
CA HIS A 24 -1.26 11.95 13.44
C HIS A 24 -2.70 11.52 13.10
N HIS A 25 -2.93 10.25 12.83
CA HIS A 25 -4.23 9.75 12.39
C HIS A 25 -4.63 8.49 13.16
N PRO A 26 -5.94 8.26 13.37
CA PRO A 26 -6.43 6.99 13.87
C PRO A 26 -5.94 5.82 13.00
N GLU A 27 -5.81 4.65 13.62
CA GLU A 27 -5.47 3.43 12.90
C GLU A 27 -6.49 3.17 11.79
N LEU A 28 -5.98 2.91 10.58
CA LEU A 28 -6.78 2.59 9.41
C LEU A 28 -6.71 1.10 9.14
N THR A 29 -7.88 0.48 8.96
CA THR A 29 -7.99 -0.86 8.36
C THR A 29 -8.09 -0.69 6.85
N LEU A 30 -7.14 -1.26 6.11
CA LEU A 30 -6.99 -1.09 4.68
C LEU A 30 -7.02 -2.43 3.96
N GLN A 31 -7.88 -2.57 2.96
CA GLN A 31 -7.89 -3.74 2.09
C GLN A 31 -6.94 -3.53 0.91
N ILE A 32 -6.11 -4.52 0.59
CA ILE A 32 -5.32 -4.53 -0.64
C ILE A 32 -6.24 -4.83 -1.82
N GLN A 33 -6.45 -3.86 -2.70
CA GLN A 33 -7.33 -3.97 -3.86
C GLN A 33 -6.61 -4.52 -5.08
N ALA A 34 -5.40 -4.02 -5.35
CA ALA A 34 -4.62 -4.41 -6.51
C ALA A 34 -3.14 -4.10 -6.31
N VAL A 35 -2.29 -4.77 -7.09
CA VAL A 35 -0.88 -4.46 -7.24
C VAL A 35 -0.61 -4.18 -8.72
N LYS A 36 -0.14 -2.98 -9.04
CA LYS A 36 0.08 -2.54 -10.42
C LYS A 36 1.56 -2.27 -10.65
N LEU A 37 2.18 -3.05 -11.54
CA LEU A 37 3.54 -2.79 -11.99
C LEU A 37 3.58 -1.49 -12.83
N ARG A 38 4.65 -0.71 -12.65
CA ARG A 38 4.93 0.54 -13.36
C ARG A 38 6.33 0.49 -13.97
N PRO A 39 6.62 -0.46 -14.89
CA PRO A 39 7.97 -0.62 -15.46
C PRO A 39 8.44 0.62 -16.21
N GLN A 40 7.52 1.40 -16.79
CA GLN A 40 7.83 2.65 -17.50
C GLN A 40 8.23 3.81 -16.58
N ALA A 41 8.01 3.69 -15.26
CA ALA A 41 8.44 4.70 -14.28
C ALA A 41 9.89 4.49 -13.83
N GLN A 42 10.59 3.48 -14.35
CA GLN A 42 12.02 3.29 -14.10
C GLN A 42 12.82 4.42 -14.70
N THR A 43 13.50 5.20 -13.86
CA THR A 43 14.48 6.17 -14.33
C THR A 43 15.76 5.44 -14.77
N PRO A 44 16.39 5.81 -15.90
CA PRO A 44 17.61 5.17 -16.38
C PRO A 44 18.78 5.20 -15.37
N SER A 45 18.76 6.16 -14.45
CA SER A 45 19.78 6.36 -13.41
C SER A 45 19.45 5.66 -12.08
N ALA A 46 18.34 4.91 -12.01
CA ALA A 46 17.98 4.20 -10.78
C ALA A 46 18.96 3.06 -10.53
N THR A 47 19.77 3.18 -9.47
CA THR A 47 20.63 2.11 -8.94
C THR A 47 19.83 0.91 -8.42
N SER A 48 18.50 1.06 -8.29
CA SER A 48 17.58 0.05 -7.80
C SER A 48 17.10 -0.85 -8.94
N ARG A 49 17.38 -2.15 -8.85
CA ARG A 49 16.98 -3.17 -9.84
C ARG A 49 15.50 -3.57 -9.76
N ARG A 50 14.72 -3.04 -8.80
CA ARG A 50 13.32 -3.47 -8.65
C ARG A 50 12.42 -2.82 -9.71
N THR A 51 11.43 -3.57 -10.17
CA THR A 51 10.36 -3.00 -11.01
C THR A 51 9.49 -2.13 -10.13
N PRO A 52 9.32 -0.82 -10.41
CA PRO A 52 8.42 0.03 -9.65
C PRO A 52 7.00 -0.52 -9.69
N PHE A 53 6.28 -0.39 -8.60
CA PHE A 53 4.92 -0.87 -8.48
C PHE A 53 4.13 -0.02 -7.50
N VAL A 54 2.81 -0.08 -7.61
CA VAL A 54 1.87 0.61 -6.71
C VAL A 54 0.91 -0.41 -6.15
N VAL A 55 0.75 -0.39 -4.83
CA VAL A 55 -0.31 -1.12 -4.15
C VAL A 55 -1.50 -0.18 -4.01
N GLU A 56 -2.67 -0.59 -4.52
CA GLU A 56 -3.92 0.14 -4.37
C GLU A 56 -4.66 -0.39 -3.14
N LEU A 57 -5.12 0.53 -2.31
CA LEU A 57 -5.71 0.25 -1.01
C LEU A 57 -7.10 0.88 -0.92
N ALA A 58 -7.99 0.30 -0.13
CA ALA A 58 -9.27 0.91 0.23
C ALA A 58 -9.53 0.83 1.74
N ALA A 59 -10.06 1.90 2.32
CA ALA A 59 -10.53 1.96 3.70
C ALA A 59 -12.07 1.98 3.73
N SER A 60 -12.64 1.25 4.69
CA SER A 60 -14.05 1.30 5.06
C SER A 60 -14.16 1.46 6.58
N PRO A 61 -15.01 2.39 7.09
CA PRO A 61 -15.73 3.42 6.34
C PRO A 61 -14.78 4.49 5.75
N ASN A 62 -15.33 5.43 4.97
CA ASN A 62 -14.59 6.59 4.48
C ASN A 62 -13.89 7.34 5.63
N THR A 63 -12.70 7.86 5.36
CA THR A 63 -11.88 8.63 6.31
C THR A 63 -11.53 10.00 5.72
N THR A 64 -11.13 10.97 6.54
CA THR A 64 -10.66 12.29 6.08
C THR A 64 -9.17 12.32 5.75
N VAL A 65 -8.43 11.22 6.01
CA VAL A 65 -6.99 11.13 5.70
C VAL A 65 -6.75 11.37 4.21
N VAL A 66 -5.82 12.27 3.90
CA VAL A 66 -5.39 12.61 2.53
C VAL A 66 -4.07 11.93 2.21
N ASP A 67 -3.09 12.02 3.08
CA ASP A 67 -1.86 11.24 3.01
C ASP A 67 -1.29 11.07 4.41
N ALA A 68 -0.43 10.07 4.60
CA ALA A 68 0.19 9.81 5.88
C ALA A 68 1.46 8.98 5.72
N VAL A 69 2.44 9.23 6.61
CA VAL A 69 3.56 8.31 6.86
C VAL A 69 3.27 7.53 8.14
N GLY A 70 3.56 6.23 8.13
CA GLY A 70 3.28 5.40 9.28
C GLY A 70 3.85 3.99 9.18
N ARG A 71 3.36 3.14 10.07
CA ARG A 71 3.63 1.72 10.14
C ARG A 71 2.52 0.95 9.44
N PHE A 72 2.87 0.09 8.50
CA PHE A 72 1.96 -0.76 7.75
C PHE A 72 2.19 -2.22 8.15
N THR A 73 1.15 -2.88 8.66
CA THR A 73 1.20 -4.27 9.12
C THR A 73 0.51 -5.14 8.08
N LEU A 74 1.30 -5.96 7.38
CA LEU A 74 0.82 -6.94 6.42
C LEU A 74 0.34 -8.19 7.16
N PRO A 75 -0.85 -8.72 6.83
CA PRO A 75 -1.32 -9.98 7.40
C PRO A 75 -0.40 -11.13 6.98
N GLY A 76 -0.22 -12.10 7.86
CA GLY A 76 0.38 -13.37 7.48
C GLY A 76 -0.50 -14.09 6.45
N HIS A 77 0.11 -14.80 5.50
CA HIS A 77 -0.60 -15.59 4.50
C HIS A 77 0.05 -16.96 4.34
N GLY A 78 -0.71 -18.02 4.59
CA GLY A 78 -0.19 -19.39 4.62
C GLY A 78 0.81 -19.59 5.77
N THR A 79 2.05 -19.98 5.44
CA THR A 79 3.16 -20.15 6.40
C THR A 79 3.96 -18.87 6.64
N VAL A 80 3.60 -17.76 5.99
CA VAL A 80 4.31 -16.47 6.11
C VAL A 80 3.73 -15.70 7.29
N GLU A 81 4.59 -15.34 8.24
CA GLU A 81 4.21 -14.54 9.40
C GLU A 81 3.83 -13.11 9.03
N THR A 82 3.06 -12.46 9.91
CA THR A 82 2.75 -11.03 9.85
C THR A 82 4.03 -10.22 9.67
N ARG A 83 4.04 -9.29 8.71
CA ARG A 83 5.21 -8.48 8.39
C ARG A 83 4.94 -7.01 8.66
N GLN A 84 5.80 -6.36 9.45
CA GLN A 84 5.69 -4.94 9.73
C GLN A 84 6.62 -4.12 8.83
N LEU A 85 6.07 -3.05 8.26
CA LEU A 85 6.78 -2.10 7.42
C LEU A 85 6.70 -0.72 8.07
N ASP A 86 7.83 -0.19 8.55
CA ASP A 86 7.88 1.16 9.13
C ASP A 86 8.20 2.22 8.07
N LEU A 87 7.77 3.46 8.31
CA LEU A 87 7.98 4.64 7.45
C LEU A 87 7.39 4.50 6.05
N VAL A 88 6.21 3.89 5.97
CA VAL A 88 5.42 3.71 4.74
C VAL A 88 4.55 4.93 4.51
N TRP A 89 4.58 5.48 3.30
CA TRP A 89 3.71 6.58 2.88
C TRP A 89 2.51 6.05 2.08
N ILE A 90 1.30 6.50 2.43
CA ILE A 90 0.09 6.30 1.63
C ILE A 90 -0.48 7.65 1.18
N GLY A 91 -1.01 7.71 -0.03
CA GLY A 91 -1.66 8.92 -0.56
C GLY A 91 -3.04 8.61 -1.13
N ARG A 92 -4.03 9.45 -0.81
CA ARG A 92 -5.42 9.31 -1.25
C ARG A 92 -5.53 9.57 -2.74
N VAL A 93 -6.40 8.81 -3.39
CA VAL A 93 -6.78 8.99 -4.78
C VAL A 93 -8.28 9.15 -4.94
N ILE A 94 -8.70 9.81 -6.02
CA ILE A 94 -10.11 9.95 -6.34
C ILE A 94 -10.75 8.57 -6.62
N PRO A 95 -12.04 8.37 -6.29
CA PRO A 95 -12.73 7.10 -6.55
C PRO A 95 -12.75 6.71 -8.04
N ALA A 96 -12.80 7.68 -8.96
CA ALA A 96 -12.73 7.44 -10.41
C ALA A 96 -13.70 6.35 -10.91
N GLY A 97 -14.98 6.43 -10.53
CA GLY A 97 -16.02 5.46 -10.89
C GLY A 97 -16.12 4.24 -9.95
N ARG A 98 -15.27 4.16 -8.93
CA ARG A 98 -15.41 3.20 -7.81
C ARG A 98 -16.35 3.73 -6.72
N ASP A 99 -16.70 2.87 -5.76
CA ASP A 99 -17.61 3.17 -4.67
C ASP A 99 -17.20 4.42 -3.85
N PRO A 100 -17.99 5.50 -3.86
CA PRO A 100 -17.65 6.73 -3.15
C PRO A 100 -17.75 6.63 -1.62
N SER A 101 -18.36 5.57 -1.09
CA SER A 101 -18.44 5.32 0.36
C SER A 101 -17.11 4.87 0.97
N LEU A 102 -16.14 4.51 0.13
CA LEU A 102 -14.80 4.11 0.53
C LEU A 102 -13.77 5.23 0.31
N ALA A 103 -12.68 5.18 1.06
CA ALA A 103 -11.50 6.00 0.78
C ALA A 103 -10.43 5.16 0.08
N TYR A 104 -9.92 5.62 -1.05
CA TYR A 104 -8.90 4.90 -1.83
C TYR A 104 -7.53 5.52 -1.64
N PHE A 105 -6.52 4.68 -1.48
CA PHE A 105 -5.14 5.10 -1.32
C PHE A 105 -4.22 4.36 -2.28
N GLN A 106 -3.05 4.94 -2.51
CA GLN A 106 -1.92 4.33 -3.20
C GLN A 106 -0.70 4.30 -2.29
N LEU A 107 0.01 3.18 -2.37
CA LEU A 107 1.29 2.95 -1.74
C LEU A 107 2.32 2.66 -2.85
N PRO A 108 3.09 3.66 -3.30
CA PRO A 108 4.07 3.49 -4.36
C PRO A 108 5.41 2.95 -3.83
N PHE A 109 6.02 2.06 -4.60
CA PHE A 109 7.38 1.57 -4.41
C PHE A 109 8.19 1.77 -5.69
N ASN A 110 9.30 2.51 -5.59
CA ASN A 110 10.23 2.80 -6.69
C ASN A 110 11.56 2.08 -6.48
#